data_AF-A0A6A3G9C4-F1
#
_entry.id   AF-A0A6A3G9C4-F1
#
_cell.length_a   1.000
_cell.length_b   1.000
_cell.length_c   1.000
_cell.angle_alpha   90.00
_cell.angle_beta   90.00
_cell.angle_gamma   90.00
#
_symmetry.space_group_name_H-M   'P 1'
#
loop_
_entity.id
_entity.type
_entity.pdbx_description
1 polymer ?
#
loop_
_entity_poly.entity_id
_entity_poly.type
_entity_poly.pdbx_seq_one_letter_code
_entity_poly.pdbx_strand_id
1 'polypeptide(L)' 'MSCRDRIYVDLQIETAAGPLNIAQGSCLVLDGDEDEFLLGSATMKDIGIDVNGFLEKLAGDLQ' A
#
# COMPACT_ATOMS: atom_id res chain seq x y z
N MET A 1 12.03 2.11 -13.51
CA MET A 1 12.14 1.08 -12.47
C MET A 1 12.09 -0.29 -13.12
N SER A 2 13.14 -1.09 -12.98
CA SER A 2 13.16 -2.53 -13.27
C SER A 2 12.85 -3.31 -12.00
N CYS A 3 12.06 -4.37 -12.11
CA CYS A 3 11.89 -5.32 -11.02
C CYS A 3 13.13 -6.21 -10.92
N ARG A 4 13.81 -6.16 -9.78
CA ARG A 4 14.97 -7.00 -9.49
C ARG A 4 14.52 -8.37 -8.97
N ASP A 5 13.59 -8.37 -8.04
CA ASP A 5 13.14 -9.59 -7.36
C ASP A 5 11.68 -9.52 -6.92
N ARG A 6 11.10 -10.69 -6.68
CA ARG A 6 9.82 -10.83 -5.99
C ARG A 6 10.01 -11.73 -4.77
N ILE A 7 9.70 -11.19 -3.60
CA ILE A 7 9.90 -11.86 -2.32
C ILE A 7 8.60 -11.89 -1.52
N TYR A 8 8.58 -12.72 -0.48
CA TYR A 8 7.52 -12.75 0.52
C TYR A 8 8.05 -12.20 1.83
N VAL A 9 7.30 -11.28 2.43
CA VAL A 9 7.67 -10.61 3.68
C VAL A 9 6.51 -10.65 4.66
N ASP A 10 6.84 -10.72 5.94
CA ASP A 10 5.90 -10.46 7.01
C ASP A 10 6.01 -8.98 7.39
N LEU A 11 4.89 -8.26 7.38
CA LEU A 11 4.82 -6.82 7.58
C LEU A 11 3.92 -6.49 8.76
N GLN A 12 4.32 -5.52 9.57
CA GLN A 12 3.47 -4.88 10.54
C GLN A 12 3.28 -3.41 10.14
N ILE A 13 2.02 -3.01 9.97
CA ILE A 13 1.64 -1.65 9.59
C ILE A 13 0.94 -1.02 10.77
N GLU A 14 1.45 0.11 11.26
CA GLU A 14 0.77 0.90 12.27
C GLU A 14 -0.40 1.67 11.64
N THR A 15 -1.60 1.50 12.19
CA THR A 15 -2.80 2.21 11.73
C THR A 15 -3.48 2.91 12.90
N ALA A 16 -4.36 3.87 12.62
CA ALA A 16 -5.16 4.54 13.66
C ALA A 16 -6.09 3.57 14.43
N ALA A 17 -6.45 2.43 13.84
CA ALA A 17 -7.25 1.38 14.50
C ALA A 17 -6.39 0.39 15.31
N GLY A 18 -5.05 0.54 15.27
CA GLY A 18 -4.08 -0.36 15.87
C GLY A 18 -3.15 -1.01 14.84
N PRO A 19 -2.18 -1.81 15.30
CA PRO A 19 -1.23 -2.49 14.42
C PRO A 19 -1.93 -3.57 13.60
N LEU A 20 -1.62 -3.63 12.31
CA LEU A 20 -2.07 -4.63 11.37
C LEU A 20 -0.91 -5.51 10.93
N ASN A 21 -1.05 -6.82 11.09
CA ASN A 21 -0.05 -7.79 10.66
C ASN A 21 -0.47 -8.42 9.32
N ILE A 22 0.42 -8.38 8.33
CA ILE A 22 0.29 -9.04 7.04
C ILE A 22 1.36 -10.13 6.97
N ALA A 23 0.93 -11.39 6.93
CA ALA A 23 1.83 -12.52 6.78
C ALA A 23 1.97 -12.91 5.32
N GLN A 24 3.20 -13.24 4.89
CA GLN A 24 3.51 -13.73 3.54
C GLN A 24 3.00 -12.79 2.43
N GLY A 25 3.15 -11.49 2.62
CA GLY A 25 2.82 -10.49 1.62
C GLY A 25 3.82 -10.52 0.46
N SER A 26 3.31 -10.56 -0.78
CA SER A 26 4.16 -10.43 -1.97
C SER A 26 4.70 -9.01 -2.11
N CYS A 27 6.02 -8.87 -2.17
CA CYS A 27 6.72 -7.60 -2.33
C CYS A 27 7.62 -7.62 -3.57
N LEU A 28 7.69 -6.50 -4.29
CA LEU A 28 8.61 -6.31 -5.42
C LEU A 28 9.80 -5.50 -4.95
N VAL A 29 11.01 -5.98 -5.24
CA VAL A 29 12.24 -5.23 -5.04
C VAL A 29 12.55 -4.52 -6.35
N LEU A 30 12.50 -3.19 -6.34
CA LEU A 30 12.70 -2.34 -7.51
C LEU A 30 14.04 -1.60 -7.42
N ASP A 31 14.72 -1.45 -8.55
CA ASP A 31 15.85 -0.51 -8.63
C ASP A 31 15.33 0.92 -8.68
N GLY A 32 15.69 1.74 -7.70
CA GLY A 32 15.32 3.16 -7.61
C GLY A 32 16.00 3.85 -6.44
N ASP A 33 15.90 5.18 -6.41
CA ASP A 33 16.49 6.04 -5.38
C ASP A 33 15.49 6.35 -4.25
N GLU A 34 14.42 5.56 -4.14
CA GLU A 34 13.40 5.74 -3.12
C GLU A 34 13.78 5.00 -1.85
N ASP A 35 13.82 5.73 -0.74
CA ASP A 35 14.14 5.18 0.59
C ASP A 35 12.87 4.67 1.33
N GLU A 36 11.69 4.78 0.70
CA GLU A 36 10.40 4.49 1.30
C GLU A 36 9.81 3.14 0.85
N PHE A 37 9.05 2.50 1.74
CA PHE A 37 8.30 1.29 1.41
C PHE A 37 6.94 1.64 0.81
N LEU A 38 6.74 1.32 -0.46
CA LEU A 38 5.49 1.59 -1.16
C LEU A 38 4.45 0.49 -0.93
N LEU A 39 3.32 0.86 -0.35
CA LEU A 39 2.17 -0.04 -0.21
C LEU A 39 1.28 0.07 -1.46
N GLY A 40 1.07 -1.06 -2.15
CA GLY A 40 0.23 -1.09 -3.34
C GLY A 40 -1.26 -0.85 -3.04
N SER A 41 -1.97 -0.24 -3.99
CA SER A 41 -3.40 0.06 -3.85
C SER A 41 -4.28 -1.17 -3.63
N ALA A 42 -3.89 -2.33 -4.17
CA ALA A 42 -4.58 -3.59 -3.90
C ALA A 42 -4.50 -3.97 -2.41
N THR A 43 -3.31 -3.94 -1.83
CA THR A 43 -3.11 -4.19 -0.39
C THR A 43 -3.87 -3.18 0.47
N MET A 44 -3.89 -1.90 0.08
CA MET A 44 -4.67 -0.88 0.78
C MET A 44 -6.17 -1.18 0.76
N LYS A 45 -6.72 -1.62 -0.39
CA LYS A 45 -8.12 -2.00 -0.50
C LYS A 45 -8.47 -3.24 0.33
N ASP A 46 -7.58 -4.24 0.37
CA ASP A 46 -7.78 -5.45 1.16
C ASP A 46 -7.90 -5.16 2.67
N ILE A 47 -7.28 -4.07 3.13
CA ILE A 47 -7.33 -3.61 4.53
C ILE A 47 -8.44 -2.57 4.77
N GLY A 48 -9.32 -2.36 3.79
CA GLY A 48 -10.48 -1.46 3.87
C GLY A 48 -10.18 0.01 3.58
N ILE A 49 -9.00 0.33 3.05
CA ILE A 49 -8.60 1.69 2.67
C ILE A 49 -8.79 1.86 1.16
N ASP A 50 -9.89 2.52 0.76
CA ASP A 50 -10.14 2.89 -0.63
C ASP A 50 -9.81 4.37 -0.87
N VAL A 51 -8.55 4.64 -1.19
CA VAL A 51 -8.05 6.01 -1.47
C VAL A 51 -8.76 6.59 -2.69
N ASN A 52 -9.00 5.79 -3.73
CA ASN A 52 -9.64 6.28 -4.96
C ASN A 52 -11.08 6.71 -4.68
N GLY A 53 -11.86 5.89 -3.98
CA GLY A 53 -13.21 6.26 -3.58
C GLY A 53 -13.28 7.50 -2.69
N PHE A 54 -12.25 7.73 -1.85
CA PHE A 54 -12.15 8.96 -1.06
C PHE A 54 -11.83 10.18 -1.92
N LEU A 55 -10.88 10.06 -2.84
CA LEU A 55 -10.51 11.13 -3.78
C LEU A 55 -11.67 11.50 -4.72
N GLU A 56 -12.42 10.51 -5.21
CA GLU A 56 -13.60 10.73 -6.04
C GLU A 56 -14.67 11.55 -5.32
N LYS A 57 -14.93 11.26 -4.03
CA LYS A 57 -15.84 12.07 -3.20
C LYS A 57 -15.35 13.50 -3.06
N LEU A 58 -14.06 13.69 -2.76
CA LEU A 58 -13.47 15.03 -2.66
C LEU A 58 -13.58 15.82 -3.98
N ALA A 59 -13.43 15.16 -5.12
CA ALA A 59 -13.59 15.78 -6.43
C ALA A 59 -15.04 16.11 -6.76
N GLY A 60 -16.00 15.29 -6.30
CA GLY A 60 -17.44 15.54 -6.44
C GLY A 60 -17.98 16.64 -5.52
N ASP A 61 -17.37 16.85 -4.35
CA ASP A 61 -17.74 17.88 -3.38
C ASP A 61 -17.26 19.30 -3.78
N LEU A 62 -16.49 19.43 -4.87
CA LEU A 62 -16.03 20.71 -5.45
C LEU A 62 -17.02 21.34 -6.45
N GLN A 63 -18.28 20.89 -6.49
CA GLN A 63 -19.35 21.46 -7.34
C GLN A 63 -20.39 22.28 -6.57
#